data_AF-A0AAE1EMV4-F1
#
_entry.id   AF-A0AAE1EMV4-F1
#
_cell.length_a   1.000
_cell.length_b   1.000
_cell.length_c   1.000
_cell.angle_alpha   90.00
_cell.angle_beta   90.00
_cell.angle_gamma   90.00
#
_symmetry.space_group_name_H-M   'P 1'
#
loop_
_entity.id
_entity.type
_entity.pdbx_description
1 polymer ?
#
loop_
_entity_poly.entity_id
_entity_poly.type
_entity_poly.pdbx_seq_one_letter_code
_entity_poly.pdbx_strand_id
1 'polypeptide(L)'
;MATTDSQLLPLVYSGLVSQKVKKSGEERDARASAMKERHKLNDYLRIHTFLVGERVSLADITMFATLIPAFQSGFDASEREKLACLTRWFNTILHQPQVAQVVGTISMK
;
A
#
# COMPACT_ATOMS: atom_id res chain seq x y z
N MET A 1 -26.19 -23.80 -1.25
CA MET A 1 -24.87 -24.40 -0.98
C MET A 1 -23.83 -23.29 -1.04
N ALA A 2 -23.61 -22.62 0.09
CA ALA A 2 -22.68 -21.50 0.22
C ALA A 2 -21.36 -22.04 0.79
N THR A 3 -20.46 -22.39 -0.10
CA THR A 3 -19.08 -22.81 0.14
C THR A 3 -18.26 -22.01 -0.86
N THR A 4 -17.24 -21.19 -0.58
CA THR A 4 -16.39 -21.01 0.59
C THR A 4 -15.51 -19.78 0.27
N ASP A 5 -15.99 -18.55 0.47
CA ASP A 5 -15.15 -17.34 0.33
C ASP A 5 -14.27 -17.09 1.56
N SER A 6 -14.66 -17.66 2.70
CA SER A 6 -13.94 -17.57 3.98
C SER A 6 -12.69 -18.43 4.06
N GLN A 7 -12.44 -19.31 3.08
CA GLN A 7 -11.26 -20.20 3.06
C GLN A 7 -10.08 -19.64 2.29
N LEU A 8 -10.26 -18.57 1.50
CA LEU A 8 -9.15 -17.86 0.86
C LEU A 8 -8.52 -16.81 1.77
N LEU A 9 -9.29 -16.26 2.73
CA LEU A 9 -8.81 -15.26 3.67
C LEU A 9 -7.59 -15.74 4.51
N PRO A 10 -7.55 -16.97 5.04
CA PRO A 10 -6.40 -17.45 5.80
C PRO A 10 -5.14 -17.64 4.94
N LEU A 11 -5.27 -17.93 3.64
CA LEU A 11 -4.12 -18.08 2.74
C LEU A 11 -3.49 -16.72 2.41
N VAL A 12 -4.31 -15.70 2.19
CA VAL A 12 -3.84 -14.31 2.00
C VAL A 12 -3.25 -13.77 3.31
N TYR A 13 -3.88 -14.07 4.44
CA TYR A 13 -3.43 -13.62 5.75
C TYR A 13 -2.17 -14.35 6.24
N SER A 14 -2.02 -15.66 5.98
CA SER A 14 -0.82 -16.43 6.32
C SER A 14 0.43 -15.94 5.59
N GLY A 15 0.29 -15.42 4.37
CA GLY A 15 1.38 -14.80 3.62
C GLY A 15 1.79 -13.42 4.16
N LEU A 16 0.86 -12.69 4.78
CA LEU A 16 1.08 -11.34 5.34
C LEU A 16 1.36 -11.32 6.85
N VAL A 17 0.94 -12.34 7.60
CA VAL A 17 0.98 -12.40 9.08
C VAL A 17 1.89 -13.51 9.62
N SER A 18 2.65 -14.20 8.75
CA SER A 18 3.81 -14.98 9.20
C SER A 18 4.97 -14.07 9.65
N GLN A 19 4.76 -13.36 10.76
CA GLN A 19 5.82 -12.85 11.62
C GLN A 19 6.27 -13.98 12.54
N LYS A 20 7.22 -14.78 12.05
CA LYS A 20 8.42 -15.23 12.81
C LYS A 20 9.21 -16.25 12.00
N VAL A 21 10.15 -15.76 11.20
CA VAL A 21 11.43 -16.43 11.02
C VAL A 21 12.50 -15.36 11.31
N LYS A 22 13.21 -15.54 12.42
CA LYS A 22 14.31 -14.68 12.84
C LYS A 22 15.51 -14.90 11.91
N LYS A 23 15.90 -13.88 11.14
CA LYS A 23 17.28 -13.68 10.65
C LYS A 23 17.51 -12.20 10.36
N SER A 24 18.20 -11.51 11.28
CA SER A 24 18.46 -10.05 11.28
C SER A 24 19.08 -9.48 9.98
N GLY A 25 19.69 -10.33 9.14
CA GLY A 25 20.21 -9.95 7.82
C GLY A 25 19.13 -9.85 6.73
N GLU A 26 18.28 -10.87 6.58
CA GLU A 26 17.27 -10.93 5.50
C GLU A 26 16.19 -9.85 5.63
N GLU A 27 15.81 -9.48 6.85
CA GLU A 27 14.82 -8.42 7.08
C GLU A 27 15.30 -7.05 6.59
N ARG A 28 16.62 -6.78 6.65
CA ARG A 28 17.19 -5.52 6.16
C ARG A 28 17.18 -5.48 4.63
N ASP A 29 17.55 -6.59 4.00
CA ASP A 29 17.55 -6.71 2.53
C ASP A 29 16.13 -6.66 1.97
N ALA A 30 15.17 -7.28 2.67
CA ALA A 30 13.74 -7.20 2.33
C ALA A 30 13.20 -5.77 2.43
N ARG A 31 13.53 -5.03 3.50
CA ARG A 31 13.14 -3.63 3.67
C ARG A 31 13.77 -2.73 2.61
N ALA A 32 15.06 -2.94 2.29
CA ALA A 32 15.75 -2.19 1.25
C ALA A 32 15.14 -2.42 -0.13
N SER A 33 14.78 -3.67 -0.44
CA SER A 33 14.12 -4.03 -1.70
C SER A 33 12.73 -3.41 -1.81
N ALA A 34 11.93 -3.47 -0.74
CA ALA A 34 10.62 -2.82 -0.69
C ALA A 34 10.71 -1.30 -0.84
N MET A 35 11.74 -0.66 -0.27
CA MET A 35 11.98 0.77 -0.43
C MET A 35 12.33 1.14 -1.88
N LYS A 36 13.16 0.32 -2.54
CA LYS A 36 13.50 0.50 -3.95
C LYS A 36 12.28 0.41 -4.86
N GLU A 37 11.38 -0.53 -4.58
CA GLU A 37 10.13 -0.66 -5.33
C GLU A 37 9.20 0.54 -5.14
N ARG A 38 9.10 1.07 -3.92
CA ARG A 38 8.35 2.30 -3.65
C ARG A 38 8.91 3.50 -4.39
N HIS A 39 10.24 3.63 -4.48
CA HIS A 39 10.86 4.67 -5.29
C HIS A 39 10.52 4.54 -6.78
N LYS A 40 10.56 3.33 -7.34
CA LYS A 40 10.13 3.09 -8.72
C LYS A 40 8.67 3.49 -8.93
N LEU A 41 7.80 3.16 -7.99
CA LEU A 41 6.38 3.54 -8.04
C LEU A 41 6.19 5.06 -7.97
N ASN A 42 6.94 5.74 -7.10
CA ASN A 42 6.95 7.19 -7.02
C ASN A 42 7.41 7.84 -8.33
N ASP A 43 8.46 7.31 -8.95
CA ASP A 43 8.98 7.80 -10.23
C ASP A 43 7.98 7.58 -11.36
N TYR A 44 7.26 6.45 -11.36
CA TYR A 44 6.16 6.20 -12.29
C TYR A 44 5.03 7.23 -12.11
N LEU A 45 4.60 7.47 -10.87
CA LEU A 45 3.55 8.44 -10.51
C LEU A 45 3.98 9.90 -10.69
N ARG A 46 5.22 10.17 -11.10
CA ARG A 46 5.69 11.53 -11.40
C ARG A 46 5.03 12.09 -12.66
N ILE A 47 4.84 11.25 -13.68
CA ILE A 47 4.20 11.65 -14.95
C ILE A 47 2.80 11.08 -15.12
N HIS A 48 2.37 10.20 -14.21
CA HIS A 48 1.05 9.57 -14.22
C HIS A 48 0.23 9.98 -13.00
N THR A 49 -1.06 10.28 -13.21
CA THR A 49 -1.99 10.60 -12.11
C THR A 49 -2.50 9.33 -11.44
N PHE A 50 -2.71 8.26 -12.20
CA PHE A 50 -3.18 6.94 -11.74
C PHE A 50 -2.28 5.84 -12.31
N LEU A 51 -2.40 4.62 -11.78
CA LEU A 51 -1.57 3.49 -12.20
C LEU A 51 -1.89 2.98 -13.60
N VAL A 52 -3.12 3.15 -14.06
CA VAL A 52 -3.55 2.71 -15.39
C VAL A 52 -4.45 3.77 -16.03
N GLY A 53 -3.97 4.38 -17.11
CA GLY A 53 -4.71 5.43 -17.82
C GLY A 53 -4.83 6.73 -17.02
N GLU A 54 -5.95 7.44 -17.20
CA GLU A 54 -6.19 8.77 -16.60
C GLU A 54 -7.36 8.80 -15.62
N ARG A 55 -7.84 7.63 -15.16
CA ARG A 55 -8.92 7.52 -14.16
C ARG A 55 -8.57 6.46 -13.12
N VAL A 56 -9.20 6.55 -11.95
CA VAL A 56 -9.08 5.52 -10.90
C VAL A 56 -9.47 4.17 -11.49
N SER A 57 -8.56 3.21 -11.39
CA SER A 57 -8.73 1.84 -11.85
C SER A 57 -8.70 0.86 -10.68
N LEU A 58 -9.02 -0.41 -10.95
CA LEU A 58 -8.87 -1.47 -9.95
C LEU A 58 -7.43 -1.58 -9.44
N ALA A 59 -6.44 -1.34 -10.31
CA ALA A 59 -5.03 -1.35 -9.91
C ALA A 59 -4.75 -0.31 -8.82
N ASP A 60 -5.35 0.88 -8.92
CA ASP A 60 -5.20 1.93 -7.90
C ASP A 60 -5.80 1.51 -6.57
N ILE A 61 -7.00 0.92 -6.57
CA ILE A 61 -7.69 0.50 -5.34
C ILE A 61 -6.94 -0.65 -4.65
N THR A 62 -6.49 -1.65 -5.42
CA THR A 62 -5.72 -2.77 -4.86
C THR A 62 -4.40 -2.30 -4.28
N MET A 63 -3.67 -1.44 -4.99
CA MET A 63 -2.40 -0.89 -4.49
C MET A 63 -2.60 0.04 -3.31
N PHE A 64 -3.70 0.80 -3.28
CA PHE A 64 -4.04 1.65 -2.16
C PHE A 64 -4.26 0.81 -0.90
N ALA A 65 -5.07 -0.26 -0.99
CA ALA A 65 -5.37 -1.15 0.12
C ALA A 65 -4.12 -1.81 0.71
N THR A 66 -3.15 -2.21 -0.13
CA THR A 66 -1.88 -2.80 0.34
C THR A 66 -0.97 -1.79 1.01
N LEU A 67 -1.06 -0.51 0.65
CA LEU A 67 -0.23 0.57 1.19
C LEU A 67 -0.80 1.21 2.46
N ILE A 68 -2.05 0.96 2.84
CA ILE A 68 -2.66 1.51 4.07
C ILE A 68 -1.80 1.27 5.32
N PRO A 69 -1.34 0.04 5.64
CA PRO A 69 -0.53 -0.19 6.84
C PRO A 69 0.82 0.55 6.78
N ALA A 70 1.39 0.69 5.58
CA ALA A 70 2.63 1.44 5.39
C ALA A 70 2.44 2.92 5.69
N PHE A 71 1.33 3.54 5.27
CA PHE A 71 1.04 4.95 5.57
C PHE A 71 0.54 5.20 6.99
N GLN A 72 0.00 4.18 7.68
CA GLN A 72 -0.41 4.31 9.08
C GLN A 72 0.75 4.20 10.08
N SER A 73 1.66 3.24 9.87
CA SER A 73 2.72 2.94 10.84
C SER A 73 4.11 2.72 10.24
N GLY A 74 4.23 2.70 8.92
CA GLY A 74 5.48 2.32 8.23
C GLY A 74 6.27 3.46 7.63
N PHE A 75 5.69 4.66 7.44
CA PHE A 75 6.36 5.82 6.87
C PHE A 75 6.48 6.95 7.87
N ASP A 76 7.72 7.39 8.11
CA ASP A 76 8.00 8.64 8.82
C ASP A 76 7.78 9.86 7.89
N ALA A 77 7.62 11.05 8.48
CA ALA A 77 7.40 12.28 7.71
C ALA A 77 8.47 12.54 6.63
N SER A 78 9.74 12.22 6.93
CA SER A 78 10.86 12.36 5.98
C SER A 78 10.76 11.38 4.79
N GLU A 79 10.22 10.19 5.01
CA GLU A 79 10.05 9.21 3.92
C GLU A 79 8.89 9.61 3.01
N ARG A 80 7.82 10.17 3.57
CA ARG A 80 6.69 10.70 2.80
C ARG A 80 7.09 11.87 1.91
N GLU A 81 8.03 12.70 2.38
CA GLU A 81 8.61 13.79 1.60
C GLU A 81 9.43 13.27 0.41
N LYS A 82 10.25 12.23 0.60
CA LYS A 82 11.00 11.58 -0.48
C LYS A 82 10.09 10.87 -1.49
N LEU A 83 8.91 10.43 -1.05
CA LEU A 83 7.90 9.76 -1.86
C LEU A 83 6.71 10.69 -2.15
N ALA A 84 6.96 11.98 -2.42
CA ALA A 84 5.92 13.00 -2.58
C ALA A 84 4.85 12.66 -3.63
N CYS A 85 5.24 12.07 -4.78
CA CYS A 85 4.27 11.73 -5.84
C CYS A 85 3.38 10.55 -5.41
N LEU A 86 3.96 9.57 -4.71
CA LEU A 86 3.22 8.46 -4.12
C LEU A 86 2.28 8.94 -3.00
N THR A 87 2.75 9.82 -2.11
CA THR A 87 1.94 10.41 -1.04
C THR A 87 0.77 11.22 -1.61
N ARG A 88 1.01 12.01 -2.66
CA ARG A 88 -0.05 12.73 -3.40
C ARG A 88 -1.08 11.77 -3.97
N TRP A 89 -0.64 10.72 -4.67
CA TRP A 89 -1.55 9.71 -5.24
C TRP A 89 -2.35 9.01 -4.13
N PHE A 90 -1.71 8.61 -3.03
CA PHE A 90 -2.37 7.97 -1.90
C PHE A 90 -3.47 8.85 -1.31
N ASN A 91 -3.17 10.14 -1.08
CA ASN A 91 -4.16 11.12 -0.62
C ASN A 91 -5.30 11.31 -1.64
N THR A 92 -5.00 11.28 -2.95
CA THR A 92 -6.02 11.42 -4.00
C THR A 92 -7.02 10.26 -3.96
N ILE A 93 -6.54 9.02 -3.73
CA ILE A 93 -7.40 7.85 -3.60
C ILE A 93 -8.15 7.84 -2.26
N LEU A 94 -7.47 8.21 -1.17
CA LEU A 94 -8.05 8.26 0.18
C LEU A 94 -9.29 9.18 0.25
N HIS A 95 -9.23 10.33 -0.44
CA HIS A 95 -10.32 11.33 -0.43
C HIS A 95 -11.39 11.08 -1.49
N GLN A 96 -11.34 9.96 -2.24
CA GLN A 96 -12.46 9.58 -3.10
C GLN A 96 -13.67 9.23 -2.22
N PRO A 97 -14.89 9.70 -2.53
CA PRO A 97 -16.04 9.53 -1.66
C PRO A 97 -16.37 8.06 -1.38
N GLN A 98 -16.21 7.19 -2.38
CA GLN A 98 -16.43 5.75 -2.23
C GLN A 98 -15.39 5.09 -1.33
N VAL A 99 -14.14 5.54 -1.40
CA VAL A 99 -13.05 5.01 -0.57
C VAL A 99 -13.19 5.49 0.86
N ALA A 100 -13.45 6.78 1.06
CA ALA A 100 -13.66 7.38 2.37
C ALA A 100 -14.82 6.72 3.14
N GLN A 101 -15.90 6.33 2.45
CA GLN A 101 -17.01 5.59 3.05
C GLN A 101 -16.62 4.22 3.60
N VAL A 102 -15.68 3.52 2.94
CA VAL A 102 -15.29 2.15 3.31
C VAL A 102 -14.16 2.16 4.35
N VAL A 103 -13.16 3.01 4.14
CA VAL A 103 -11.93 2.99 4.95
C VAL A 103 -12.04 3.89 6.18
N GLY A 104 -12.93 4.89 6.15
CA GLY A 104 -13.09 5.86 7.22
C GLY A 104 -11.87 6.78 7.40
N THR A 105 -11.77 7.40 8.57
CA THR A 105 -10.68 8.33 8.86
C THR A 105 -9.38 7.59 9.15
N ILE A 106 -8.41 7.68 8.23
CA ILE A 106 -7.05 7.19 8.46
C ILE A 106 -6.23 8.28 9.12
N SER A 107 -5.75 8.02 10.34
CA SER A 107 -4.77 8.87 11.01
C SER A 107 -3.36 8.49 10.58
N MET A 108 -2.75 9.29 9.72
CA MET A 108 -1.36 9.11 9.28
C MET A 108 -0.45 9.70 10.39
N LYS A 109 0.32 8.85 11.07
CA LYS A 109 1.24 9.30 12.14
C LYS A 109 2.45 10.06 11.62
#